data_AF-A0AAD0VNE3-F1
#
_entry.id   AF-A0AAD0VNE3-F1
#
_cell.length_a   1.000
_cell.length_b   1.000
_cell.length_c   1.000
_cell.angle_alpha   90.00
_cell.angle_beta   90.00
_cell.angle_gamma   90.00
#
_symmetry.space_group_name_H-M   'P 1'
#
loop_
_entity.id
_entity.type
_entity.pdbx_description
1 polymer ?
#
loop_
_entity_poly.entity_id
_entity_poly.type
_entity_poly.pdbx_seq_one_letter_code
_entity_poly.pdbx_strand_id
1 'polypeptide(L)' 'MGYRRAGLGIMNVSSKNNDIMSSYENKSGTNARWYHDADGKGRCVTMLAYRSDNDINTWDDDELTSWATNGSC' A
#
# COMPACT_ATOMS: atom_id res chain seq x y z
N MET A 1 -8.90 8.19 -2.87
CA MET A 1 -7.64 8.07 -2.11
C MET A 1 -6.87 9.39 -2.12
N GLY A 2 -5.86 9.55 -1.25
CA GLY A 2 -5.02 10.74 -1.17
C GLY A 2 -3.51 10.40 -1.16
N TYR A 3 -2.65 11.41 -1.28
CA TYR A 3 -1.20 11.24 -1.27
C TYR A 3 -0.64 11.21 0.15
N ARG A 4 0.51 10.55 0.34
CA ARG A 4 1.24 10.54 1.61
C ARG A 4 2.73 10.80 1.40
N ARG A 5 3.37 11.33 2.45
CA ARG A 5 4.82 11.50 2.49
C ARG A 5 5.51 10.17 2.73
N ALA A 6 6.73 10.05 2.23
CA ALA A 6 7.63 8.92 2.49
C ALA A 6 8.04 8.83 3.96
N GLY A 7 8.43 7.63 4.40
CA GLY A 7 9.07 7.37 5.70
C GLY A 7 8.13 7.11 6.87
N LEU A 8 6.82 7.05 6.65
CA LEU A 8 5.82 6.80 7.69
C LEU A 8 5.64 5.30 7.93
N GLY A 9 5.46 4.92 9.20
CA GLY A 9 5.17 3.55 9.62
C GLY A 9 3.77 3.06 9.23
N ILE A 10 3.39 1.89 9.78
CA ILE A 10 2.12 1.22 9.51
C ILE A 10 0.95 2.11 9.89
N MET A 11 -0.04 2.16 8.99
CA MET A 11 -1.32 2.82 9.21
C MET A 11 -2.44 2.04 8.56
N ASN A 12 -3.55 1.92 9.28
CA ASN A 12 -4.76 1.29 8.76
C ASN A 12 -5.48 2.24 7.81
N VAL A 13 -6.06 1.66 6.77
CA VAL A 13 -6.95 2.38 5.89
C VAL A 13 -8.27 2.60 6.61
N SER A 14 -8.89 3.76 6.37
CA SER A 14 -10.23 4.04 6.91
C SER A 14 -11.23 3.04 6.35
N SER A 15 -12.25 2.65 7.12
CA SER A 15 -13.32 1.75 6.66
C SER A 15 -13.94 2.12 5.31
N LYS A 16 -14.05 3.41 4.98
CA LYS A 16 -14.57 3.90 3.69
C LYS A 16 -13.69 3.56 2.47
N ASN A 17 -12.40 3.36 2.69
CA ASN A 17 -11.42 3.11 1.63
C ASN A 17 -10.73 1.74 1.77
N ASN A 18 -11.19 0.89 2.69
CA ASN A 18 -10.71 -0.48 2.82
C ASN A 18 -11.09 -1.25 1.56
N ASP A 19 -10.22 -2.15 1.11
CA ASP A 19 -10.57 -3.15 0.10
C ASP A 19 -11.13 -2.55 -1.21
N ILE A 20 -10.56 -1.42 -1.63
CA ILE A 20 -10.96 -0.73 -2.87
C ILE A 20 -9.75 -0.19 -3.67
N MET A 21 -8.53 -0.63 -3.36
CA MET A 21 -7.32 -0.19 -4.07
C MET A 21 -7.04 -1.08 -5.27
N SER A 22 -7.17 -0.50 -6.46
CA SER A 22 -6.83 -1.15 -7.74
C SER A 22 -5.61 -0.58 -8.44
N SER A 23 -5.04 0.50 -7.90
CA SER A 23 -3.80 1.09 -8.41
C SER A 23 -3.03 1.81 -7.31
N TYR A 24 -1.71 1.89 -7.48
CA TYR A 24 -0.85 2.68 -6.62
C TYR A 24 0.23 3.43 -7.38
N GLU A 25 0.73 4.49 -6.73
CA GLU A 25 1.86 5.24 -7.22
C GLU A 25 2.79 5.60 -6.06
N ASN A 26 4.06 5.19 -6.17
CA ASN A 26 5.12 5.57 -5.26
C ASN A 26 6.13 6.46 -5.99
N LYS A 27 5.96 7.78 -5.85
CA LYS A 27 6.89 8.79 -6.38
C LYS A 27 8.12 9.04 -5.51
N SER A 28 8.27 8.32 -4.40
CA SER A 28 9.37 8.54 -3.46
C SER A 28 10.55 7.62 -3.75
N GLY A 29 11.74 8.05 -3.30
CA GLY A 29 12.96 7.23 -3.33
C GLY A 29 13.01 6.13 -2.28
N THR A 30 11.94 5.93 -1.53
CA THR A 30 11.81 4.87 -0.52
C THR A 30 10.75 3.87 -0.95
N ASN A 31 11.02 2.59 -0.73
CA ASN A 31 9.98 1.59 -0.87
C ASN A 31 8.85 1.86 0.14
N ALA A 32 7.65 1.51 -0.28
CA ALA A 32 6.48 1.41 0.55
C ALA A 32 5.99 -0.04 0.52
N ARG A 33 5.05 -0.37 1.40
CA ARG A 33 4.47 -1.70 1.49
C ARG A 33 3.06 -1.61 1.99
N TRP A 34 2.22 -2.51 1.52
CA TRP A 34 0.87 -2.62 1.97
C TRP A 34 0.49 -4.05 2.29
N TYR A 35 -0.63 -4.19 2.97
CA TYR A 35 -1.02 -5.40 3.67
C TYR A 35 -2.50 -5.68 3.51
N HIS A 36 -2.82 -6.97 3.40
CA HIS A 36 -4.20 -7.47 3.31
C HIS A 36 -4.94 -7.37 4.65
N ASP A 37 -4.20 -7.41 5.76
CA ASP A 37 -4.78 -7.25 7.10
C ASP A 37 -4.39 -5.91 7.73
N ALA A 38 -5.13 -5.54 8.78
CA ALA A 38 -4.83 -4.39 9.61
C ALA A 38 -3.51 -4.56 10.38
N ASP A 39 -2.94 -3.44 10.80
CA ASP A 39 -1.74 -3.35 11.63
C ASP A 39 -0.49 -4.00 11.01
N GLY A 40 -0.40 -4.01 9.67
CA GLY A 40 0.74 -4.52 8.92
C GLY A 40 0.87 -6.03 8.95
N LYS A 41 -0.26 -6.74 8.95
CA LYS A 41 -0.31 -8.21 9.03
C LYS A 41 -0.77 -8.83 7.72
N GLY A 42 -0.74 -10.15 7.67
CA GLY A 42 -1.19 -10.90 6.50
C GLY A 42 -0.23 -10.81 5.33
N ARG A 43 -0.79 -10.89 4.13
CA ARG A 43 -0.01 -10.81 2.90
C ARG A 43 0.54 -9.40 2.72
N CYS A 44 1.84 -9.33 2.45
CA CYS A 44 2.57 -8.09 2.27
C CYS A 44 2.92 -7.91 0.80
N VAL A 45 2.66 -6.72 0.26
CA VAL A 45 2.95 -6.36 -1.12
C VAL A 45 3.85 -5.12 -1.14
N THR A 46 5.02 -5.24 -1.79
CA THR A 46 6.01 -4.15 -1.87
C THR A 46 5.68 -3.19 -3.00
N MET A 47 5.65 -1.90 -2.68
CA MET A 47 5.54 -0.78 -3.61
C MET A 47 6.93 -0.19 -3.85
N LEU A 48 7.57 -0.57 -4.94
CA LEU A 48 8.94 -0.14 -5.23
C LEU A 48 9.07 1.39 -5.36
N ALA A 49 10.24 1.91 -4.96
CA ALA A 49 10.59 3.31 -5.14
C ALA A 49 10.46 3.74 -6.61
N TYR A 50 9.93 4.94 -6.85
CA TYR A 50 9.67 5.51 -8.18
C TYR A 50 8.85 4.59 -9.12
N ARG A 51 7.97 3.74 -8.56
CA ARG A 51 7.14 2.82 -9.32
C ARG A 51 5.66 3.14 -9.16
N SER A 52 4.93 2.96 -10.25
CA SER A 52 3.47 2.93 -10.27
C SER A 52 3.00 1.57 -10.76
N ASP A 53 1.88 1.14 -10.24
CA ASP A 53 1.12 0.01 -10.76
C ASP A 53 -0.32 0.46 -10.94
N ASN A 54 -0.78 0.45 -12.19
CA ASN A 54 -2.10 0.94 -12.57
C ASN A 54 -3.12 -0.19 -12.75
N ASP A 55 -2.70 -1.44 -12.58
CA ASP A 55 -3.53 -2.64 -12.70
C ASP A 55 -3.00 -3.68 -11.73
N ILE A 56 -3.32 -3.50 -10.44
CA ILE A 56 -2.90 -4.43 -9.40
C ILE A 56 -3.45 -5.80 -9.77
N ASN A 57 -2.60 -6.83 -9.69
CA ASN A 57 -2.98 -8.20 -10.00
C ASN A 57 -4.26 -8.58 -9.24
N THR A 58 -5.13 -9.38 -9.87
CA THR A 58 -6.47 -9.75 -9.35
C THR A 58 -6.46 -10.44 -7.98
N TRP A 59 -5.31 -10.95 -7.53
CA TRP A 59 -5.15 -11.54 -6.19
C TRP A 59 -4.85 -10.52 -5.08
N ASP A 60 -4.42 -9.34 -5.47
CA ASP A 60 -4.00 -8.23 -4.61
C ASP A 60 -4.94 -7.00 -4.79
N ASP A 61 -5.82 -7.05 -5.80
CA ASP A 61 -6.84 -6.03 -6.08
C ASP A 61 -7.87 -5.99 -4.95
N ASP A 62 -8.32 -4.78 -4.57
CA ASP A 62 -9.34 -4.60 -3.54
C ASP A 62 -9.04 -5.30 -2.19
N GLU A 63 -7.76 -5.43 -1.82
CA GLU A 63 -7.36 -6.08 -0.56
C GLU A 63 -6.57 -5.14 0.38
N LEU A 64 -6.37 -3.87 0.00
CA LEU A 64 -5.62 -2.94 0.83
C LEU A 64 -6.35 -2.62 2.15
N THR A 65 -5.81 -3.13 3.27
CA THR A 65 -6.30 -2.82 4.63
C THR A 65 -5.33 -1.98 5.45
N SER A 66 -4.02 -2.16 5.30
CA SER A 66 -3.04 -1.29 5.95
C SER A 66 -1.79 -1.07 5.10
N TRP A 67 -1.06 0.00 5.35
CA TRP A 67 0.16 0.31 4.60
C TRP A 67 1.16 1.15 5.38
N ALA A 68 2.40 1.06 4.95
CA ALA A 68 3.51 1.85 5.42
C ALA A 68 4.25 2.45 4.22
N THR A 69 4.77 3.65 4.39
CA THR A 69 5.58 4.33 3.35
C THR A 69 7.07 4.21 3.64
N ASN A 70 7.44 3.15 4.36
CA ASN A 70 8.81 2.81 4.71
C ASN A 70 9.06 1.30 4.56
N GLY A 71 10.29 0.97 4.20
CA GLY A 71 10.75 -0.41 4.05
C GLY A 71 10.06 -1.17 2.91
N SER A 72 10.24 -2.48 2.91
CA SER A 72 9.57 -3.41 2.02
C SER A 72 9.05 -4.59 2.83
N CYS A 73 8.31 -5.48 2.18
CA CYS A 73 8.36 -6.88 2.57
C CYS A 73 9.80 -7.39 2.31
#